data_AF-A0A1W9J5K4-F1
#
_entry.id   AF-A0A1W9J5K4-F1
#
_cell.length_a   1.000
_cell.length_b   1.000
_cell.length_c   1.000
_cell.angle_alpha   90.00
_cell.angle_beta   90.00
_cell.angle_gamma   90.00
#
_symmetry.space_group_name_H-M   'P 1'
#
loop_
_entity.id
_entity.type
_entity.pdbx_description
1 polymer ?
#
loop_
_entity_poly.entity_id
_entity_poly.type
_entity_poly.pdbx_seq_one_letter_code
_entity_poly.pdbx_strand_id
1 'polypeptide(L)' 'MTIMANLVRIVIQLPLELKEQLDALKSQGYTTSGFIRAMLERELKKPELKLVANSRRPSGKSS' A
#
# COMPACT_ATOMS: atom_id res chain seq x y z
N MET A 1 -20.15 -6.03 -16.31
CA MET A 1 -18.78 -6.56 -16.21
C MET A 1 -18.10 -5.93 -15.00
N THR A 2 -18.19 -6.56 -13.84
CA THR A 2 -17.47 -6.11 -12.64
C THR A 2 -16.01 -6.53 -12.79
N ILE A 3 -15.14 -5.59 -13.10
CA ILE A 3 -13.69 -5.75 -13.00
C ILE A 3 -13.38 -6.19 -11.57
N MET A 4 -13.06 -7.47 -11.40
CA MET A 4 -12.58 -8.02 -10.15
C MET A 4 -11.20 -7.40 -9.91
N ALA A 5 -11.17 -6.27 -9.20
CA ALA A 5 -9.93 -5.73 -8.71
C ALA A 5 -9.30 -6.81 -7.82
N ASN A 6 -8.15 -7.35 -8.23
CA ASN A 6 -7.39 -8.29 -7.41
C ASN A 6 -6.87 -7.54 -6.18
N LEU A 7 -7.68 -7.51 -5.12
CA LEU A 7 -7.34 -6.87 -3.86
C LEU A 7 -6.55 -7.84 -2.99
N VAL A 8 -5.35 -7.43 -2.59
CA VAL A 8 -4.53 -8.17 -1.63
C VAL A 8 -4.76 -7.58 -0.23
N ARG A 9 -4.92 -8.45 0.77
CA ARG A 9 -5.06 -8.02 2.17
C ARG A 9 -3.69 -7.70 2.74
N ILE A 10 -3.56 -6.52 3.33
CA ILE A 10 -2.37 -6.09 4.07
C ILE A 10 -2.77 -5.94 5.53
N VAL A 11 -1.96 -6.48 6.44
CA VAL A 11 -2.09 -6.27 7.89
C VAL A 11 -0.92 -5.40 8.31
N ILE A 12 -1.20 -4.21 8.84
CA ILE A 12 -0.19 -3.26 9.32
C ILE A 12 -0.45 -2.91 10.78
N GLN A 13 0.62 -2.62 11.51
CA GLN A 13 0.54 -2.05 12.85
C GLN A 13 0.68 -0.53 12.72
N LEU A 14 -0.15 0.20 13.45
CA LEU A 14 -0.16 1.66 13.48
C LEU A 14 -0.14 2.13 14.93
N PRO A 15 0.51 3.27 15.23
CA PRO A 15 0.36 3.98 16.49
C PRO A 15 -1.12 4.26 16.80
N LEU A 16 -1.46 4.31 18.08
CA LEU A 16 -2.83 4.52 18.55
C LEU A 16 -3.43 5.81 17.99
N GLU A 17 -2.65 6.90 18.01
CA GLU A 17 -3.09 8.21 17.52
C GLU A 17 -3.50 8.19 16.04
N LEU A 18 -2.76 7.46 15.19
CA LEU A 18 -3.11 7.31 13.77
C LEU A 18 -4.39 6.48 13.60
N LYS A 19 -4.59 5.46 14.42
CA LYS A 19 -5.83 4.69 14.42
C LYS A 19 -7.02 5.57 14.80
N GLU A 20 -6.88 6.42 15.81
CA GLU A 20 -7.95 7.34 16.23
C GLU A 20 -8.34 8.33 15.12
N GLN A 21 -7.35 8.87 14.41
CA GLN A 21 -7.59 9.73 13.24
C GLN A 21 -8.31 8.96 12.11
N LEU A 22 -7.89 7.73 11.82
CA LEU A 22 -8.54 6.88 10.82
C LEU A 22 -9.97 6.49 11.24
N ASP A 23 -10.22 6.30 12.53
CA ASP A 23 -11.55 6.02 13.06
C ASP A 23 -12.45 7.27 13.02
N ALA A 24 -11.92 8.46 13.28
CA ALA A 24 -12.66 9.72 13.11
C ALA A 24 -13.09 9.95 11.65
N LEU A 25 -12.23 9.60 10.68
CA LEU A 25 -12.57 9.66 9.26
C LEU A 25 -13.70 8.70 8.88
N LYS A 26 -13.86 7.57 9.60
CA LYS A 26 -15.00 6.66 9.38
C LYS A 26 -16.34 7.30 9.73
N SER A 27 -16.37 8.15 10.75
CA SER A 27 -17.57 8.92 11.10
C SER A 27 -18.01 9.88 9.99
N GLN A 28 -17.11 10.23 9.07
CA GLN A 28 -17.40 11.08 7.91
C GLN A 28 -17.79 10.28 6.64
N GLY A 29 -17.95 8.96 6.75
CA GLY A 29 -18.30 8.08 5.64
C GLY A 29 -17.12 7.56 4.83
N TYR A 30 -15.88 7.83 5.27
CA TYR A 30 -14.70 7.23 4.66
C TYR A 30 -14.45 5.82 5.19
N THR A 31 -13.82 4.97 4.39
CA THR A 31 -13.28 3.70 4.88
C THR A 31 -11.78 3.83 5.08
N THR A 32 -11.25 3.27 6.16
CA THR A 32 -9.81 3.21 6.41
C THR A 32 -9.07 2.62 5.21
N SER A 33 -9.61 1.54 4.62
CA SER A 33 -9.08 0.92 3.41
C SER A 33 -9.10 1.84 2.19
N GLY A 34 -10.16 2.64 2.02
CA GLY A 34 -10.27 3.60 0.92
C GLY A 34 -9.30 4.77 1.08
N PHE A 35 -9.17 5.29 2.30
CA PHE A 35 -8.21 6.35 2.62
C PHE A 35 -6.77 5.89 2.38
N ILE A 36 -6.37 4.75 2.96
CA ILE A 36 -5.04 4.19 2.77
C ILE A 36 -4.77 3.90 1.29
N ARG A 37 -5.73 3.34 0.56
CA ARG A 37 -5.57 3.07 -0.87
C ARG A 37 -5.33 4.36 -1.65
N ALA A 38 -6.17 5.38 -1.48
CA ALA A 38 -6.00 6.66 -2.18
C ALA A 38 -4.68 7.35 -1.83
N MET A 39 -4.25 7.26 -0.56
CA MET A 39 -2.97 7.78 -0.10
C MET A 39 -1.80 7.06 -0.79
N LEU A 40 -1.83 5.72 -0.82
CA LEU A 40 -0.82 4.90 -1.48
C LEU A 40 -0.79 5.13 -2.99
N GLU A 41 -1.95 5.19 -3.65
CA GLU A 41 -2.05 5.49 -5.07
C GLU A 41 -1.46 6.87 -5.39
N ARG A 42 -1.73 7.89 -4.57
CA ARG A 42 -1.18 9.24 -4.76
C ARG A 42 0.33 9.29 -4.59
N GLU A 43 0.87 8.64 -3.56
CA GLU A 43 2.31 8.65 -3.29
C GLU A 43 3.09 7.77 -4.26
N LEU A 44 2.58 6.58 -4.61
CA LEU A 44 3.24 5.63 -5.52
C LEU A 44 3.08 6.00 -7.00
N LYS A 45 2.07 6.80 -7.36
CA LYS A 45 1.92 7.34 -8.72
C LYS A 45 2.93 8.45 -9.03
N LYS A 46 3.59 9.02 -8.02
CA LYS A 46 4.77 9.85 -8.25
C LYS A 46 5.90 8.93 -8.75
N PRO A 47 6.48 9.17 -9.94
CA PRO A 47 7.38 8.25 -10.63
C PRO A 47 8.71 7.94 -9.91
N GLU A 48 8.95 8.50 -8.73
CA GLU A 48 10.19 8.33 -7.96
C GLU A 48 10.22 7.08 -7.08
N LEU A 49 9.10 6.35 -6.91
CA LEU A 49 9.08 5.06 -6.22
C LEU A 49 9.20 3.86 -7.17
N LYS A 50 10.04 3.99 -8.22
CA LYS A 50 10.70 2.83 -8.85
C LYS A 50 11.82 2.31 -7.94
N LEU A 51 11.52 2.07 -6.66
CA LEU A 51 12.45 1.34 -5.82
C LEU A 51 12.36 -0.14 -6.18
N VAL A 52 13.34 -0.56 -6.98
CA VAL A 52 14.10 -1.79 -6.78
C VAL A 52 13.23 -2.98 -6.39
N ALA A 53 12.53 -3.52 -7.38
CA ALA A 53 12.32 -4.96 -7.44
C ALA A 53 13.72 -5.59 -7.49
N ASN A 54 14.21 -5.92 -6.30
CA ASN A 54 15.49 -6.53 -6.00
C ASN A 54 15.55 -7.91 -6.68
N SER A 55 15.89 -7.95 -7.96
CA SER A 55 16.43 -9.14 -8.60
C SER A 55 17.78 -9.42 -7.94
N ARG A 56 17.72 -10.15 -6.82
CA ARG A 56 18.89 -10.79 -6.21
C ARG A 56 19.58 -11.59 -7.30
N ARG A 57 20.80 -11.19 -7.64
CA ARG A 57 21.81 -12.07 -8.23
C ARG A 57 21.91 -13.33 -7.37
N PRO A 58 21.91 -14.54 -7.94
CA PRO A 58 22.84 -15.55 -7.52
C PRO A 58 24.12 -15.35 -8.32
N SER A 59 25.17 -14.94 -7.63
CA SER A 59 26.54 -15.22 -8.03
C SER A 59 26.70 -16.73 -8.28
N GLY A 60 27.16 -17.13 -9.47
CA GLY A 60 27.42 -18.52 -9.78
C GLY A 60 28.21 -18.72 -11.08
N LYS A 61 29.53 -18.72 -10.93
CA LYS A 61 30.61 -19.43 -11.67
C LYS A 61 30.29 -20.26 -12.95
N SER A 62 31.36 -20.42 -13.74
CA SER A 62 31.62 -21.39 -14.86
C SER A 62 31.35 -20.79 -16.25
N SER A 63 32.24 -20.79 -17.24
CA SER A 63 33.52 -21.46 -17.48
C SER A 63 34.37 -20.62 -18.43
#